data_AF-A0A8H4ZLN8-F1
#
_entry.id   AF-A0A8H4ZLN8-F1
#
_cell.length_a   1.000
_cell.length_b   1.000
_cell.length_c   1.000
_cell.angle_alpha   90.00
_cell.angle_beta   90.00
_cell.angle_gamma   90.00
#
_symmetry.space_group_name_H-M   'P 1'
#
loop_
_entity.id
_entity.type
_entity.pdbx_description
1 polymer ?
#
loop_
_entity_poly.entity_id
_entity_poly.type
_entity_poly.pdbx_seq_one_letter_code
_entity_poly.pdbx_strand_id
1 'polypeptide(L)'
;KTTVLDTSGDGSTGSAFSRDVLRVEISGPNEDHLTVIDVPGMFENVTPGVTTKEDIELVKNMVQKYIQESRTIILAVVPCNGDIANQKILTYAKEVDPEGKRTLGVLTKPDLAVEEATKAVVVDLVRGKRRDLQLGYCVVKNRSADDSSSSAEERTRAEKEFFSKAPWTKLSPDRLGIPALKVRVQQLLMDRTKSEFPKVRGDLATILKETETLLKDMGQSRSTTEQQRIYIGQIAAQFTRIKPCGL
;
A
#
# COMPACT_ATOMS: atom_id res chain seq x y z
N LYS A 1 -15.34 -12.51 -19.70
CA LYS A 1 -16.76 -12.84 -19.44
C LYS A 1 -16.96 -12.77 -17.94
N THR A 2 -17.59 -11.70 -17.46
CA THR A 2 -17.78 -11.44 -16.03
C THR A 2 -19.03 -12.14 -15.56
N THR A 3 -18.88 -13.13 -14.69
CA THR A 3 -20.01 -13.74 -13.98
C THR A 3 -20.21 -12.95 -12.69
N VAL A 4 -21.32 -12.21 -12.62
CA VAL A 4 -21.77 -11.55 -11.39
C VAL A 4 -22.48 -12.63 -10.56
N LEU A 5 -21.92 -12.96 -9.40
CA LEU A 5 -22.60 -13.83 -8.43
C LEU A 5 -23.62 -12.99 -7.68
N ASP A 6 -24.89 -13.27 -7.97
CA ASP A 6 -26.05 -12.81 -7.22
C ASP A 6 -26.02 -13.39 -5.81
N THR A 7 -26.17 -12.55 -4.79
CA THR A 7 -26.37 -12.99 -3.41
C THR A 7 -27.68 -12.40 -2.90
N SER A 8 -28.71 -13.24 -2.92
CA SER A 8 -29.99 -13.00 -2.27
C SER A 8 -29.89 -13.31 -0.78
N GLY A 9 -30.24 -12.31 0.05
CA GLY A 9 -30.86 -12.47 1.37
C GLY A 9 -29.96 -12.76 2.59
N ASP A 10 -29.79 -11.76 3.46
CA ASP A 10 -30.25 -11.85 4.86
C ASP A 10 -30.30 -10.44 5.50
N GLY A 11 -31.39 -10.13 6.20
CA GLY A 11 -31.72 -8.83 6.78
C GLY A 11 -31.00 -8.53 8.09
N SER A 12 -29.73 -8.90 8.21
CA SER A 12 -28.86 -8.35 9.25
C SER A 12 -28.33 -7.01 8.75
N THR A 13 -28.43 -5.96 9.56
CA THR A 13 -27.75 -4.69 9.28
C THR A 13 -26.25 -4.97 9.23
N GLY A 14 -25.75 -5.22 8.03
CA GLY A 14 -24.34 -5.55 7.80
C GLY A 14 -23.47 -4.43 8.35
N SER A 15 -22.39 -4.83 9.02
CA SER A 15 -21.29 -3.94 9.37
C SER A 15 -20.94 -3.06 8.17
N ALA A 16 -20.80 -1.74 8.37
CA ALA A 16 -20.47 -0.80 7.30
C ALA A 16 -19.10 -1.08 6.67
N PHE A 17 -18.25 -1.85 7.37
CA PHE A 17 -16.90 -2.23 6.91
C PHE A 17 -16.66 -3.74 7.07
N SER A 18 -16.01 -4.35 6.08
CA SER A 18 -15.50 -5.73 6.16
C SER A 18 -13.97 -5.73 6.16
N ARG A 19 -13.37 -6.79 6.72
CA ARG A 19 -11.93 -7.08 6.62
C ARG A 19 -11.55 -7.73 5.29
N ASP A 20 -12.55 -8.14 4.51
CA ASP A 20 -12.34 -8.79 3.23
C ASP A 20 -11.73 -7.83 2.22
N VAL A 21 -10.78 -8.34 1.43
CA VAL A 21 -10.07 -7.56 0.42
C VAL A 21 -10.71 -7.80 -0.93
N LEU A 22 -11.26 -6.75 -1.53
CA LEU A 22 -11.66 -6.78 -2.94
C LEU A 22 -10.42 -6.62 -3.82
N ARG A 23 -10.05 -7.69 -4.52
CA ARG A 23 -8.93 -7.67 -5.48
C ARG A 23 -9.46 -7.52 -6.89
N VAL A 24 -9.06 -6.43 -7.55
CA VAL A 24 -9.32 -6.19 -8.98
C VAL A 24 -8.02 -6.35 -9.72
N GLU A 25 -7.98 -7.27 -10.69
CA GLU A 25 -6.83 -7.48 -11.55
C GLU A 25 -7.14 -7.06 -12.97
N ILE A 26 -6.32 -6.16 -13.49
CA ILE A 26 -6.36 -5.72 -14.88
C ILE A 26 -5.04 -6.17 -15.51
N SER A 27 -5.12 -6.79 -16.68
CA SER A 27 -3.95 -7.34 -17.37
C SER A 27 -4.05 -7.07 -18.86
N GLY A 28 -2.96 -6.59 -19.44
CA GLY A 28 -2.87 -6.26 -20.86
C GLY A 28 -1.46 -5.84 -21.26
N PRO A 29 -1.15 -5.81 -22.56
CA PRO A 29 0.18 -5.47 -23.07
C PRO A 29 0.58 -4.00 -22.81
N ASN A 30 -0.39 -3.13 -22.54
CA ASN A 30 -0.19 -1.70 -22.30
C ASN A 30 -0.42 -1.31 -20.83
N GLU A 31 -0.61 -2.27 -19.94
CA GLU A 31 -0.89 -2.00 -18.53
C GLU A 31 0.42 -1.84 -17.74
N ASP A 32 0.42 -0.90 -16.80
CA ASP A 32 1.55 -0.68 -15.92
C ASP A 32 1.60 -1.73 -14.81
N HIS A 33 2.81 -2.18 -14.45
CA HIS A 33 3.02 -3.07 -13.29
C HIS A 33 2.90 -2.27 -11.99
N LEU A 34 1.67 -1.98 -11.59
CA LEU A 34 1.32 -1.17 -10.44
C LEU A 34 0.28 -1.88 -9.58
N THR A 35 0.55 -1.98 -8.28
CA THR A 35 -0.45 -2.38 -7.29
C THR A 35 -0.80 -1.18 -6.44
N VAL A 36 -2.07 -0.78 -6.44
CA VAL A 36 -2.61 0.26 -5.57
C VAL A 36 -3.55 -0.40 -4.58
N ILE A 37 -3.37 -0.08 -3.31
CA ILE A 37 -4.27 -0.49 -2.23
C ILE A 37 -5.06 0.74 -1.84
N ASP A 38 -6.36 0.74 -2.14
CA ASP A 38 -7.26 1.75 -1.61
C ASP A 38 -7.72 1.32 -0.22
N VAL A 39 -7.48 2.18 0.76
CA VAL A 39 -7.87 1.94 2.15
C VAL A 39 -9.03 2.87 2.51
N PRO A 40 -10.00 2.42 3.33
CA PRO A 40 -11.13 3.27 3.71
C PRO A 40 -10.65 4.60 4.28
N GLY A 41 -11.33 5.69 3.92
CA GLY A 41 -11.04 7.02 4.45
C GLY A 41 -11.17 7.02 5.97
N MET A 42 -10.19 7.58 6.67
CA MET A 42 -10.24 7.68 8.13
C MET A 42 -11.36 8.62 8.58
N PHE A 43 -12.26 8.13 9.43
CA PHE A 43 -13.28 8.93 10.11
C PHE A 43 -13.13 8.78 11.64
N GLU A 44 -13.47 9.84 12.37
CA GLU A 44 -13.38 9.87 13.85
C GLU A 44 -14.72 9.95 14.55
N ASN A 45 -15.78 10.30 13.81
CA ASN A 45 -17.08 10.51 14.38
C ASN A 45 -18.00 9.38 13.98
N VAL A 46 -18.63 8.80 15.00
CA VAL A 46 -19.75 7.89 14.85
C VAL A 46 -20.89 8.67 14.21
N THR A 47 -21.25 8.30 13.00
CA THR A 47 -22.48 8.74 12.33
C THR A 47 -23.60 7.79 12.75
N PRO A 48 -24.61 8.24 13.53
CA PRO A 48 -25.67 7.38 14.03
C PRO A 48 -26.35 6.60 12.91
N GLY A 49 -26.39 5.27 13.04
CA GLY A 49 -27.00 4.37 12.04
C GLY A 49 -26.12 4.03 10.82
N VAL A 50 -24.90 4.59 10.73
CA VAL A 50 -23.98 4.34 9.60
C VAL A 50 -22.62 3.80 10.05
N THR A 51 -22.07 4.27 11.16
CA THR A 51 -20.73 3.87 11.63
C THR A 51 -20.71 3.77 13.15
N THR A 52 -19.94 2.83 13.68
CA THR A 52 -19.77 2.56 15.12
C THR A 52 -18.37 2.92 15.60
N LYS A 53 -18.10 2.85 16.91
CA LYS A 53 -16.73 3.08 17.43
C LYS A 53 -15.79 1.93 17.03
N GLU A 54 -16.36 0.73 16.97
CA GLU A 54 -15.71 -0.50 16.54
C GLU A 54 -15.28 -0.39 15.07
N ASP A 55 -16.10 0.24 14.22
CA ASP A 55 -15.76 0.51 12.82
C ASP A 55 -14.57 1.48 12.67
N ILE A 56 -14.50 2.51 13.51
CA ILE A 56 -13.36 3.46 13.53
C ILE A 56 -12.07 2.71 13.86
N GLU A 57 -12.10 1.87 14.89
CA GLU A 57 -10.95 1.08 15.31
C GLU A 57 -10.55 0.04 14.25
N LEU A 58 -11.54 -0.61 13.62
CA LEU A 58 -11.32 -1.55 12.53
C LEU A 58 -10.59 -0.91 11.36
N VAL A 59 -11.07 0.25 10.89
CA VAL A 59 -10.46 1.00 9.79
C VAL A 59 -9.06 1.48 10.16
N LYS A 60 -8.87 2.00 11.39
CA LYS A 60 -7.54 2.40 11.87
C LYS A 60 -6.55 1.24 11.85
N ASN A 61 -6.94 0.09 12.40
CA ASN A 61 -6.11 -1.13 12.42
C ASN A 61 -5.82 -1.65 11.01
N MET A 62 -6.79 -1.55 10.11
CA MET A 62 -6.61 -1.93 8.70
C MET A 62 -5.57 -1.05 8.01
N VAL A 63 -5.70 0.28 8.13
CA VAL A 63 -4.72 1.21 7.53
C VAL A 63 -3.34 0.98 8.14
N GLN A 64 -3.25 0.88 9.47
CA GLN A 64 -1.99 0.68 10.19
C GLN A 64 -1.26 -0.57 9.71
N LYS A 65 -1.98 -1.69 9.51
CA LYS A 65 -1.41 -2.93 8.98
C LYS A 65 -0.74 -2.75 7.62
N TYR A 66 -1.35 -1.98 6.71
CA TYR A 66 -0.79 -1.74 5.38
C TYR A 66 0.41 -0.78 5.39
N ILE A 67 0.33 0.30 6.18
CA ILE A 67 1.39 1.32 6.22
C ILE A 67 2.60 0.88 7.07
N GLN A 68 2.44 -0.09 7.98
CA GLN A 68 3.53 -0.62 8.80
C GLN A 68 4.52 -1.48 8.00
N GLU A 69 4.09 -2.08 6.89
CA GLU A 69 5.00 -2.81 6.00
C GLU A 69 6.02 -1.85 5.38
N SER A 70 7.29 -2.07 5.70
CA SER A 70 8.41 -1.22 5.27
C SER A 70 8.53 -1.13 3.74
N ARG A 71 8.11 -2.17 3.01
CA ARG A 71 8.18 -2.24 1.54
C ARG A 71 7.09 -1.40 0.87
N THR A 72 6.05 -1.00 1.59
CA THR A 72 4.92 -0.21 1.07
C THR A 72 5.28 1.28 1.01
N ILE A 73 5.04 1.88 -0.16
CA ILE A 73 5.09 3.34 -0.35
C ILE A 73 3.77 3.94 0.13
N ILE A 74 3.84 4.97 0.97
CA ILE A 74 2.67 5.66 1.50
C ILE A 74 2.37 6.88 0.63
N LEU A 75 1.17 6.92 0.05
CA LEU A 75 0.66 8.11 -0.64
C LEU A 75 -0.26 8.88 0.30
N ALA A 76 0.25 9.94 0.92
CA ALA A 76 -0.50 10.77 1.86
C ALA A 76 -1.33 11.80 1.08
N VAL A 77 -2.59 11.46 0.80
CA VAL A 77 -3.52 12.34 0.06
C VAL A 77 -4.13 13.37 1.01
N VAL A 78 -3.92 14.65 0.71
CA VAL A 78 -4.32 15.78 1.55
C VAL A 78 -4.99 16.86 0.69
N PRO A 79 -6.12 17.46 1.09
CA PRO A 79 -6.70 18.57 0.35
C PRO A 79 -5.96 19.89 0.61
N CYS A 80 -5.88 20.78 -0.38
CA CYS A 80 -5.19 22.06 -0.29
C CYS A 80 -5.97 23.14 0.49
N ASN A 81 -7.26 22.95 0.72
CA ASN A 81 -8.15 23.96 1.30
C ASN A 81 -8.14 23.99 2.84
N GLY A 82 -7.45 23.06 3.49
CA GLY A 82 -7.38 22.96 4.94
C GLY A 82 -5.96 23.09 5.47
N ASP A 83 -5.83 22.96 6.78
CA ASP A 83 -4.52 22.90 7.42
C ASP A 83 -3.85 21.56 7.11
N ILE A 84 -2.83 21.62 6.24
CA ILE A 84 -2.04 20.47 5.81
C ILE A 84 -1.27 19.87 6.98
N ALA A 85 -0.76 20.69 7.91
CA ALA A 85 0.07 20.22 9.02
C ALA A 85 -0.73 19.38 10.02
N ASN A 86 -2.02 19.66 10.17
CA ASN A 86 -2.92 18.97 11.09
C ASN A 86 -3.62 17.75 10.46
N GLN A 87 -3.23 17.34 9.25
CA GLN A 87 -3.80 16.15 8.63
C GLN A 87 -3.31 14.87 9.29
N LYS A 88 -4.26 14.05 9.73
CA LYS A 88 -3.98 12.80 10.47
C LYS A 88 -3.15 11.80 9.67
N ILE A 89 -3.37 11.73 8.36
CA ILE A 89 -2.61 10.82 7.50
C ILE A 89 -1.11 11.11 7.57
N LEU A 90 -0.70 12.38 7.70
CA LEU A 90 0.71 12.75 7.88
C LEU A 90 1.22 12.39 9.28
N THR A 91 0.37 12.45 10.30
CA THR A 91 0.72 12.00 11.65
C THR A 91 0.97 10.48 11.67
N TYR A 92 0.05 9.69 11.14
CA TYR A 92 0.20 8.23 11.03
C TYR A 92 1.39 7.84 10.17
N ALA A 93 1.60 8.52 9.03
CA ALA A 93 2.77 8.28 8.20
C ALA A 93 4.06 8.56 8.96
N LYS A 94 4.11 9.62 9.79
CA LYS A 94 5.28 9.96 10.60
C LYS A 94 5.55 8.97 11.74
N GLU A 95 4.53 8.31 12.27
CA GLU A 95 4.68 7.24 13.27
C GLU A 95 5.41 6.02 12.68
N VAL A 96 5.13 5.65 11.42
CA VAL A 96 5.70 4.47 10.76
C VAL A 96 6.85 4.76 9.80
N ASP A 97 7.05 6.02 9.42
CA ASP A 97 8.13 6.54 8.58
C ASP A 97 8.60 7.92 9.09
N PRO A 98 9.27 7.98 10.26
CA PRO A 98 9.69 9.25 10.87
C PRO A 98 10.65 10.08 10.00
N GLU A 99 11.42 9.40 9.15
CA GLU A 99 12.36 10.03 8.23
C GLU A 99 11.71 10.46 6.90
N GLY A 100 10.46 10.06 6.63
CA GLY A 100 9.74 10.41 5.41
C GLY A 100 10.35 9.82 4.13
N LYS A 101 11.05 8.67 4.22
CA LYS A 101 11.78 8.05 3.10
C LYS A 101 10.87 7.34 2.11
N ARG A 102 9.70 6.91 2.55
CA ARG A 102 8.73 6.14 1.75
C ARG A 102 7.34 6.77 1.71
N THR A 103 7.19 7.98 2.25
CA THR A 103 5.97 8.76 2.22
C THR A 103 6.04 9.89 1.20
N LEU A 104 5.14 9.86 0.21
CA LEU A 104 4.95 10.92 -0.77
C LEU A 104 3.64 11.67 -0.46
N GLY A 105 3.70 12.98 -0.32
CA GLY A 105 2.52 13.82 -0.13
C GLY A 105 1.83 14.14 -1.46
N VAL A 106 0.51 13.95 -1.53
CA VAL A 106 -0.29 14.28 -2.71
C VAL A 106 -1.35 15.30 -2.31
N LEU A 107 -1.16 16.53 -2.77
CA LEU A 107 -2.06 17.64 -2.51
C LEU A 107 -3.16 17.68 -3.57
N THR A 108 -4.42 17.65 -3.13
CA THR A 108 -5.62 17.58 -3.99
C THR A 108 -6.49 18.81 -3.81
N LYS A 109 -7.49 18.97 -4.68
CA LYS A 109 -8.45 20.11 -4.65
C LYS A 109 -7.75 21.49 -4.57
N PRO A 110 -6.73 21.77 -5.40
CA PRO A 110 -6.02 23.04 -5.38
C PRO A 110 -6.91 24.23 -5.79
N ASP A 111 -8.02 23.95 -6.47
CA ASP A 111 -9.07 24.89 -6.86
C ASP A 111 -9.87 25.43 -5.68
N LEU A 112 -10.01 24.66 -4.60
CA LEU A 112 -10.70 25.09 -3.37
C LEU A 112 -9.82 25.93 -2.44
N ALA A 113 -8.51 25.99 -2.69
CA ALA A 113 -7.60 26.90 -1.99
C ALA A 113 -7.73 28.30 -2.60
N VAL A 114 -8.78 29.04 -2.21
CA VAL A 114 -9.09 30.36 -2.78
C VAL A 114 -8.14 31.43 -2.26
N GLU A 115 -7.79 31.37 -0.97
CA GLU A 115 -6.94 32.35 -0.29
C GLU A 115 -5.49 32.27 -0.76
N GLU A 116 -4.91 33.44 -1.06
CA GLU A 116 -3.53 33.53 -1.56
C GLU A 116 -2.50 33.06 -0.52
N ALA A 117 -2.79 33.27 0.77
CA ALA A 117 -1.97 32.76 1.87
C ALA A 117 -1.91 31.22 1.86
N THR A 118 -3.05 30.56 1.69
CA THR A 118 -3.14 29.08 1.61
C THR A 118 -2.39 28.55 0.40
N LYS A 119 -2.54 29.18 -0.78
CA LYS A 119 -1.77 28.81 -1.97
C LYS A 119 -0.26 29.02 -1.77
N ALA A 120 0.16 30.09 -1.10
CA ALA A 120 1.56 30.35 -0.80
C ALA A 120 2.16 29.26 0.11
N VAL A 121 1.41 28.81 1.12
CA VAL A 121 1.82 27.69 1.99
C VAL A 121 1.99 26.40 1.19
N VAL A 122 1.04 26.08 0.30
CA VAL A 122 1.12 24.92 -0.60
C VAL A 122 2.36 25.00 -1.49
N VAL A 123 2.62 26.15 -2.12
CA VAL A 123 3.80 26.37 -2.97
C VAL A 123 5.09 26.17 -2.19
N ASP A 124 5.16 26.67 -0.96
CA ASP A 124 6.32 26.52 -0.09
C ASP A 124 6.57 25.07 0.34
N LEU A 125 5.49 24.32 0.59
CA LEU A 125 5.54 22.90 0.89
C LEU A 125 6.08 22.09 -0.31
N VAL A 126 5.56 22.35 -1.51
CA VAL A 126 5.97 21.67 -2.75
C VAL A 126 7.42 22.04 -3.13
N ARG A 127 7.90 23.23 -2.78
CA ARG A 127 9.32 23.61 -2.94
C ARG A 127 10.26 22.93 -1.94
N GLY A 128 9.73 22.23 -0.94
CA GLY A 128 10.52 21.56 0.09
C GLY A 128 11.08 22.51 1.15
N LYS A 129 10.44 23.66 1.39
CA LYS A 129 10.82 24.54 2.51
C LYS A 129 10.58 23.85 3.87
N ARG A 130 9.57 22.99 3.95
CA ARG A 130 9.41 22.02 5.05
C ARG A 130 9.91 20.67 4.59
N ARG A 131 10.79 20.06 5.37
CA ARG A 131 11.47 18.79 5.04
C ARG A 131 10.87 17.60 5.80
N ASP A 132 9.56 17.63 6.00
CA ASP A 132 8.86 16.59 6.75
C ASP A 132 8.80 15.26 5.96
N LEU A 133 8.83 15.34 4.63
CA LEU A 133 8.85 14.20 3.70
C LEU A 133 10.04 14.29 2.74
N GLN A 134 10.90 13.27 2.69
CA GLN A 134 12.05 13.26 1.76
C GLN A 134 11.61 13.15 0.30
N LEU A 135 10.52 12.41 0.05
CA LEU A 135 9.95 12.30 -1.29
C LEU A 135 9.21 13.57 -1.74
N GLY A 136 8.97 14.50 -0.83
CA GLY A 136 8.32 15.79 -1.09
C GLY A 136 6.81 15.69 -1.33
N TYR A 137 6.28 16.69 -2.03
CA TYR A 137 4.85 16.83 -2.32
C TYR A 137 4.61 17.04 -3.82
N CYS A 138 3.53 16.46 -4.32
CA CYS A 138 2.97 16.71 -5.65
C CYS A 138 1.58 17.37 -5.51
N VAL A 139 1.17 18.15 -6.51
CA VAL A 139 -0.17 18.76 -6.56
C VAL A 139 -0.93 18.21 -7.75
N VAL A 140 -2.16 17.75 -7.55
CA VAL A 140 -3.02 17.23 -8.61
C VAL A 140 -4.40 17.88 -8.56
N LYS A 141 -4.99 18.09 -9.74
CA LYS A 141 -6.35 18.58 -9.87
C LYS A 141 -7.23 17.45 -10.42
N ASN A 142 -8.11 16.94 -9.55
CA ASN A 142 -9.08 15.91 -9.92
C ASN A 142 -10.38 16.55 -10.44
N ARG A 143 -11.30 15.71 -10.92
CA ARG A 143 -12.66 16.12 -11.29
C ARG A 143 -13.37 16.81 -10.12
N SER A 144 -14.13 17.85 -10.43
CA SER A 144 -15.10 18.42 -9.48
C SER A 144 -16.26 17.43 -9.30
N ALA A 145 -16.96 17.53 -8.17
CA ALA A 145 -18.13 16.68 -7.90
C ALA A 145 -19.24 16.85 -8.95
N ASP A 146 -19.31 18.03 -9.56
CA ASP A 146 -20.31 18.40 -10.56
C ASP A 146 -19.94 17.94 -11.99
N ASP A 147 -18.71 17.49 -12.21
CA ASP A 147 -18.22 17.03 -13.52
C ASP A 147 -18.33 15.51 -13.63
N SER A 148 -19.43 15.05 -14.24
CA SER A 148 -19.77 13.63 -14.37
C SER A 148 -19.38 13.02 -15.71
N SER A 149 -19.09 13.82 -16.75
CA SER A 149 -19.01 13.34 -18.14
C SER A 149 -17.70 13.63 -18.88
N SER A 150 -16.79 14.47 -18.35
CA SER A 150 -15.57 14.81 -19.08
C SER A 150 -14.64 13.63 -19.33
N SER A 151 -14.04 13.60 -20.52
CA SER A 151 -13.07 12.59 -20.95
C SER A 151 -11.71 12.70 -20.22
N ALA A 152 -10.88 11.66 -20.29
CA ALA A 152 -9.54 11.69 -19.66
C ALA A 152 -8.63 12.76 -20.28
N GLU A 153 -8.76 13.00 -21.58
CA GLU A 153 -8.02 13.98 -22.35
C GLU A 153 -8.43 15.41 -21.98
N GLU A 154 -9.73 15.67 -21.83
CA GLU A 154 -10.26 16.95 -21.36
C GLU A 154 -9.76 17.29 -19.96
N ARG A 155 -9.76 16.30 -19.05
CA ARG A 155 -9.25 16.46 -17.68
C ARG A 155 -7.77 16.86 -17.68
N THR A 156 -6.96 16.16 -18.47
CA THR A 156 -5.52 16.45 -18.58
C THR A 156 -5.29 17.86 -19.14
N ARG A 157 -6.10 18.30 -20.11
CA ARG A 157 -6.03 19.65 -20.67
C ARG A 157 -6.43 20.71 -19.63
N ALA A 158 -7.52 20.51 -18.92
CA ALA A 158 -8.01 21.43 -17.90
C ALA A 158 -7.04 21.52 -16.70
N GLU A 159 -6.41 20.42 -16.33
CA GLU A 159 -5.35 20.39 -15.31
C GLU A 159 -4.13 21.21 -15.76
N LYS A 160 -3.68 21.02 -17.01
CA LYS A 160 -2.56 21.77 -17.56
C LYS A 160 -2.85 23.27 -17.65
N GLU A 161 -4.07 23.66 -18.02
CA GLU A 161 -4.48 25.07 -18.07
C GLU A 161 -4.62 25.69 -16.66
N PHE A 162 -5.00 24.89 -15.66
CA PHE A 162 -5.05 25.36 -14.28
C PHE A 162 -3.63 25.65 -13.75
N PHE A 163 -2.69 24.74 -13.98
CA PHE A 163 -1.31 24.88 -13.51
C PHE A 163 -0.46 25.87 -14.33
N SER A 164 -0.94 26.34 -15.49
CA SER A 164 -0.31 27.42 -16.23
C SER A 164 -0.57 28.83 -15.65
N LYS A 165 -1.42 28.93 -14.63
CA LYS A 165 -1.78 30.19 -13.95
C LYS A 165 -1.00 30.34 -12.64
N ALA A 166 -0.76 31.58 -12.22
CA ALA A 166 -0.17 31.85 -10.91
C ALA A 166 -1.08 31.33 -9.77
N PRO A 167 -0.52 30.86 -8.64
CA PRO A 167 0.89 30.82 -8.28
C PRO A 167 1.62 29.52 -8.71
N TRP A 168 0.94 28.60 -9.40
CA TRP A 168 1.46 27.27 -9.74
C TRP A 168 2.62 27.28 -10.73
N THR A 169 2.69 28.29 -11.61
CA THR A 169 3.80 28.51 -12.54
C THR A 169 5.18 28.63 -11.88
N LYS A 170 5.21 28.93 -10.58
CA LYS A 170 6.42 29.05 -9.78
C LYS A 170 6.99 27.69 -9.32
N LEU A 171 6.26 26.60 -9.56
CA LEU A 171 6.60 25.24 -9.17
C LEU A 171 7.14 24.45 -10.38
N SER A 172 7.96 23.45 -10.09
CA SER A 172 8.54 22.60 -11.12
C SER A 172 7.48 21.69 -11.75
N PRO A 173 7.44 21.53 -13.08
CA PRO A 173 6.44 20.71 -13.76
C PRO A 173 6.42 19.24 -13.36
N ASP A 174 7.53 18.70 -12.83
CA ASP A 174 7.65 17.33 -12.33
C ASP A 174 6.88 17.07 -11.01
N ARG A 175 6.31 18.13 -10.41
CA ARG A 175 5.48 18.04 -9.19
C ARG A 175 4.03 18.43 -9.42
N LEU A 176 3.67 18.78 -10.65
CA LEU A 176 2.34 19.28 -10.98
C LEU A 176 1.62 18.34 -11.94
N GLY A 177 0.43 17.94 -11.51
CA GLY A 177 -0.51 17.17 -12.29
C GLY A 177 -0.36 15.66 -12.20
N ILE A 178 -1.40 14.98 -12.68
CA ILE A 178 -1.51 13.52 -12.69
C ILE A 178 -0.40 12.87 -13.54
N PRO A 179 -0.02 13.39 -14.73
CA PRO A 179 1.06 12.79 -15.51
C PRO A 179 2.40 12.79 -14.77
N ALA A 180 2.72 13.88 -14.08
CA ALA A 180 3.94 14.00 -13.30
C ALA A 180 3.92 13.06 -12.08
N LEU A 181 2.78 12.99 -11.38
CA LEU A 181 2.59 12.05 -10.28
C LEU A 181 2.77 10.59 -10.73
N LYS A 182 2.20 10.21 -11.88
CA LYS A 182 2.32 8.86 -12.44
C LYS A 182 3.78 8.47 -12.64
N VAL A 183 4.56 9.30 -13.33
CA VAL A 183 5.99 9.05 -13.58
C VAL A 183 6.76 8.93 -12.27
N ARG A 184 6.48 9.81 -11.30
CA ARG A 184 7.15 9.80 -9.99
C ARG A 184 6.83 8.55 -9.19
N VAL A 185 5.57 8.14 -9.10
CA VAL A 185 5.16 6.92 -8.40
C VAL A 185 5.79 5.68 -9.06
N GLN A 186 5.84 5.63 -10.40
CA GLN A 186 6.50 4.55 -11.12
C GLN A 186 8.00 4.46 -10.79
N GLN A 187 8.71 5.59 -10.80
CA GLN A 187 10.13 5.63 -10.44
C GLN A 187 10.36 5.16 -9.00
N LEU A 188 9.55 5.65 -8.05
CA LEU A 188 9.65 5.26 -6.65
C LEU A 188 9.41 3.76 -6.44
N LEU A 189 8.43 3.19 -7.14
CA LEU A 189 8.17 1.75 -7.10
C LEU A 189 9.33 0.95 -7.69
N MET A 190 9.90 1.38 -8.81
CA MET A 190 11.06 0.73 -9.42
C MET A 190 12.27 0.77 -8.49
N ASP A 191 12.58 1.92 -7.92
CA ASP A 191 13.71 2.10 -7.01
C ASP A 191 13.52 1.27 -5.74
N ARG A 192 12.30 1.26 -5.19
CA ARG A 192 11.98 0.43 -4.03
C ARG A 192 12.13 -1.05 -4.35
N THR A 193 11.57 -1.50 -5.47
CA THR A 193 11.66 -2.90 -5.93
C THR A 193 13.12 -3.32 -6.10
N LYS A 194 13.96 -2.50 -6.75
CA LYS A 194 15.40 -2.77 -6.91
C LYS A 194 16.13 -2.88 -5.58
N SER A 195 15.81 -2.01 -4.62
CA SER A 195 16.44 -2.02 -3.30
C SER A 195 16.02 -3.21 -2.43
N GLU A 196 14.80 -3.71 -2.61
CA GLU A 196 14.22 -4.79 -1.81
C GLU A 196 14.44 -6.18 -2.43
N PHE A 197 14.61 -6.28 -3.75
CA PHE A 197 14.80 -7.56 -4.45
C PHE A 197 15.96 -8.42 -3.90
N PRO A 198 17.15 -7.86 -3.57
CA PRO A 198 18.21 -8.66 -2.96
C PRO A 198 17.84 -9.25 -1.60
N LYS A 199 17.01 -8.54 -0.81
CA LYS A 199 16.55 -9.00 0.51
C LYS A 199 15.56 -10.14 0.34
N VAL A 200 14.58 -9.98 -0.57
CA VAL A 200 13.62 -11.04 -0.91
C VAL A 200 14.34 -12.32 -1.35
N ARG A 201 15.42 -12.19 -2.16
CA ARG A 201 16.24 -13.34 -2.53
C ARG A 201 16.90 -14.01 -1.31
N GLY A 202 17.38 -13.22 -0.35
CA GLY A 202 17.93 -13.72 0.90
C GLY A 202 16.89 -14.44 1.78
N ASP A 203 15.70 -13.87 1.89
CA ASP A 203 14.58 -14.47 2.61
C ASP A 203 14.18 -15.81 1.98
N LEU A 204 14.07 -15.85 0.64
CA LEU A 204 13.77 -17.09 -0.10
C LEU A 204 14.85 -18.16 0.10
N ALA A 205 16.13 -17.79 0.07
CA ALA A 205 17.22 -18.73 0.31
C ALA A 205 17.19 -19.30 1.74
N THR A 206 16.79 -18.47 2.71
CA THR A 206 16.62 -18.89 4.11
C THR A 206 15.46 -19.87 4.25
N ILE A 207 14.29 -19.52 3.71
CA ILE A 207 13.10 -20.39 3.71
C ILE A 207 13.38 -21.70 2.99
N LEU A 208 14.09 -21.67 1.86
CA LEU A 208 14.48 -22.87 1.13
C LEU A 208 15.33 -23.79 2.00
N LYS A 209 16.37 -23.26 2.64
CA LYS A 209 17.26 -24.01 3.52
C LYS A 209 16.52 -24.62 4.72
N GLU A 210 15.63 -23.87 5.33
CA GLU A 210 14.79 -24.35 6.44
C GLU A 210 13.89 -25.50 5.97
N THR A 211 13.25 -25.34 4.81
CA THR A 211 12.37 -26.36 4.22
C THR A 211 13.15 -27.62 3.84
N GLU A 212 14.35 -27.48 3.28
CA GLU A 212 15.25 -28.61 2.96
C GLU A 212 15.70 -29.35 4.24
N THR A 213 15.98 -28.61 5.31
CA THR A 213 16.35 -29.18 6.60
C THR A 213 15.17 -29.96 7.18
N LEU A 214 13.97 -29.38 7.17
CA LEU A 214 12.74 -30.04 7.61
C LEU A 214 12.46 -31.30 6.78
N LEU A 215 12.60 -31.22 5.45
CA LEU A 215 12.42 -32.35 4.55
C LEU A 215 13.42 -33.48 4.86
N LYS A 216 14.67 -33.14 5.17
CA LYS A 216 15.70 -34.10 5.58
C LYS A 216 15.35 -34.76 6.91
N ASP A 217 14.85 -34.00 7.87
CA ASP A 217 14.46 -34.50 9.20
C ASP A 217 13.25 -35.42 9.14
N MET A 218 12.31 -35.21 8.21
CA MET A 218 11.19 -36.12 7.96
C MET A 218 11.66 -37.52 7.49
N GLY A 219 12.86 -37.61 6.93
CA GLY A 219 13.48 -38.84 6.46
C GLY A 219 12.93 -39.33 5.13
N GLN A 220 13.33 -40.55 4.74
CA GLN A 220 12.89 -41.13 3.47
C GLN A 220 11.41 -41.49 3.49
N SER A 221 10.76 -41.42 2.33
CA SER A 221 9.38 -41.88 2.15
C SER A 221 9.25 -43.37 2.48
N ARG A 222 8.19 -43.73 3.20
CA ARG A 222 7.92 -45.10 3.69
C ARG A 222 6.53 -45.56 3.26
N SER A 223 6.20 -45.34 1.99
CA SER A 223 4.86 -45.59 1.44
C SER A 223 4.55 -47.08 1.26
N THR A 224 5.56 -47.94 1.17
CA THR A 224 5.37 -49.40 1.05
C THR A 224 5.78 -50.16 2.32
N THR A 225 5.18 -51.33 2.53
CA THR A 225 5.46 -52.21 3.68
C THR A 225 6.93 -52.64 3.74
N GLU A 226 7.57 -52.81 2.59
CA GLU A 226 8.98 -53.19 2.47
C GLU A 226 9.90 -52.05 2.95
N GLN A 227 9.62 -50.81 2.52
CA GLN A 227 10.34 -49.61 2.98
C GLN A 227 10.19 -49.38 4.49
N GLN A 228 9.00 -49.63 5.04
CA GLN A 228 8.74 -49.54 6.48
C GLN A 228 9.56 -50.57 7.28
N ARG A 229 9.64 -51.83 6.80
CA ARG A 229 10.44 -52.87 7.44
C ARG A 229 11.93 -52.54 7.43
N ILE A 230 12.46 -52.03 6.31
CA ILE A 230 13.85 -51.58 6.20
C ILE A 230 14.15 -50.47 7.22
N TYR A 231 13.26 -49.49 7.33
CA TYR A 231 13.42 -48.39 8.29
C TYR A 231 13.43 -48.84 9.76
N ILE A 232 12.48 -49.70 10.16
CA ILE A 232 12.46 -50.26 11.52
C ILE A 232 13.73 -51.07 11.80
N GLY A 233 14.20 -51.85 10.81
CA GLY A 233 15.46 -52.58 10.90
C GLY A 233 16.67 -51.67 11.14
N GLN A 234 16.72 -50.53 10.45
CA GLN A 234 17.78 -49.52 10.65
C GLN A 234 17.75 -48.91 12.06
N ILE A 235 16.57 -48.58 12.59
CA ILE A 235 16.42 -48.09 13.97
C ILE A 235 16.89 -49.14 14.98
N ALA A 236 16.46 -50.40 14.81
CA ALA A 236 16.86 -51.48 15.71
C ALA A 236 18.39 -51.71 15.70
N ALA A 237 19.02 -51.62 14.53
CA ALA A 237 20.47 -51.70 14.39
C ALA A 237 21.19 -50.51 15.07
N GLN A 238 20.70 -49.28 14.88
CA GLN A 238 21.25 -48.10 15.55
C GLN A 238 21.13 -48.21 17.08
N PHE A 239 19.96 -48.61 17.58
CA PHE A 239 19.74 -48.80 19.02
C PHE A 239 20.72 -49.82 19.62
N THR A 240 20.91 -50.96 18.93
CA THR A 240 21.84 -52.00 19.37
C THR A 240 23.29 -51.51 19.39
N ARG A 241 23.66 -50.61 18.46
CA ARG A 241 25.00 -50.00 18.39
C ARG A 241 25.24 -48.96 19.50
N ILE A 242 24.22 -48.24 19.95
CA ILE A 242 24.33 -47.20 20.98
C ILE A 242 24.27 -47.81 22.40
N LYS A 243 23.54 -48.92 22.57
CA LYS A 243 23.41 -49.67 23.83
C LYS A 243 24.74 -49.89 24.59
N PRO A 244 25.87 -50.29 23.96
CA PRO A 244 27.14 -50.46 24.67
C PRO A 244 27.89 -49.17 25.04
N CYS A 245 27.51 -48.00 24.51
CA CYS A 245 28.16 -46.71 24.83
C CYS A 245 27.54 -45.97 26.02
N GLY A 246 26.45 -46.50 26.59
CA GLY A 246 25.70 -45.89 27.70
C GLY A 246 25.79 -46.64 29.03
N LEU A 247 26.73 -47.60 29.16
CA LEU A 247 27.04 -48.34 30.37
C LEU A 247 28.48 -48.03 30.82
#